data_AF-A0A7J9BUV9-F1
#
_entry.id   AF-A0A7J9BUV9-F1
#
_cell.length_a   1.000
_cell.length_b   1.000
_cell.length_c   1.000
_cell.angle_alpha   90.00
_cell.angle_beta   90.00
_cell.angle_gamma   90.00
#
_symmetry.space_group_name_H-M   'P 1'
#
loop_
_entity.id
_entity.type
_entity.pdbx_description
1 polymer ?
#
loop_
_entity_poly.entity_id
_entity_poly.type
_entity_poly.pdbx_seq_one_letter_code
_entity_poly.pdbx_strand_id
1 'polypeptide(L)'
;MAEDAAWKFSKEKGVDMVAINPGMVIGPLLQPTLNTSAAAVLSLIKGVQTFPNATFGWVNVKDVANAHIQAFEIPSANDKPYVPTYQVSKEKARSLGIEFIPLDVSLKETVESLKEKRFVDF
;
A
#
# COMPACT_ATOMS: atom_id res chain seq x y z
N MET A 1 12.66 -6.30 12.59
CA MET A 1 12.52 -7.55 13.38
C MET A 1 11.75 -8.63 12.61
N ALA A 2 10.48 -8.44 12.23
CA ALA A 2 9.73 -9.47 11.49
C ALA A 2 10.27 -9.73 10.08
N GLU A 3 10.51 -8.68 9.29
CA GLU A 3 11.05 -8.80 7.92
C GLU A 3 12.47 -9.40 7.92
N ASP A 4 13.36 -8.95 8.81
CA ASP A 4 14.71 -9.50 8.94
C ASP A 4 14.69 -11.01 9.28
N ALA A 5 13.76 -11.42 10.15
CA ALA A 5 13.57 -12.83 10.50
C ALA A 5 13.06 -13.65 9.30
N ALA A 6 12.12 -13.11 8.53
CA ALA A 6 11.63 -13.75 7.31
C ALA A 6 12.75 -13.93 6.28
N TRP A 7 13.57 -12.89 6.05
CA TRP A 7 14.73 -12.96 5.15
C TRP A 7 15.78 -13.97 5.62
N LYS A 8 16.07 -14.01 6.92
CA LYS A 8 16.99 -15.00 7.50
C LYS A 8 16.48 -16.42 7.27
N PHE A 9 15.21 -16.67 7.58
CA PHE A 9 14.59 -17.97 7.39
C PHE A 9 14.57 -18.39 5.92
N SER A 10 14.18 -17.49 5.01
CA SER A 10 14.14 -17.75 3.56
C SER A 10 15.52 -18.19 3.04
N LYS A 11 16.59 -17.48 3.43
CA LYS A 11 17.97 -17.84 3.06
C LYS A 11 18.39 -19.19 3.62
N GLU A 12 18.09 -19.45 4.90
CA GLU A 12 18.43 -20.71 5.58
C GLU A 12 17.68 -21.92 5.01
N LYS A 13 16.47 -21.71 4.47
CA LYS A 13 15.61 -22.76 3.94
C LYS A 13 15.61 -22.85 2.41
N GLY A 14 16.36 -21.98 1.73
CA GLY A 14 16.38 -21.93 0.27
C GLY A 14 15.02 -21.59 -0.34
N VAL A 15 14.20 -20.81 0.36
CA VAL A 15 12.89 -20.36 -0.13
C VAL A 15 13.06 -19.05 -0.87
N ASP A 16 12.63 -19.00 -2.13
CA ASP A 16 12.57 -17.75 -2.88
C ASP A 16 11.49 -16.82 -2.29
N MET A 17 11.89 -15.62 -1.92
CA MET A 17 11.06 -14.67 -1.17
C MET A 17 11.22 -13.27 -1.75
N VAL A 18 10.09 -12.58 -1.92
CA VAL A 18 10.02 -11.15 -2.25
C VAL A 18 9.21 -10.44 -1.17
N ALA A 19 9.63 -9.23 -0.78
CA ALA A 19 8.90 -8.37 0.13
C ALA A 19 8.26 -7.19 -0.62
N ILE A 20 7.01 -6.87 -0.29
CA ILE A 20 6.30 -5.67 -0.74
C ILE A 20 6.06 -4.78 0.47
N ASN A 21 6.60 -3.56 0.45
CA ASN A 21 6.60 -2.64 1.59
C ASN A 21 5.77 -1.37 1.27
N PRO A 22 4.44 -1.38 1.44
CA PRO A 22 3.61 -0.22 1.17
C PRO A 22 3.68 0.82 2.30
N GLY A 23 3.30 2.06 1.97
CA GLY A 23 2.99 3.10 2.97
C GLY A 23 1.56 2.96 3.52
N MET A 24 0.84 4.08 3.62
CA MET A 24 -0.59 4.10 3.93
C MET A 24 -1.39 3.58 2.72
N VAL A 25 -2.20 2.54 2.96
CA VAL A 25 -2.96 1.86 1.89
C VAL A 25 -4.42 2.29 1.94
N ILE A 26 -4.85 3.00 0.90
CA ILE A 26 -6.22 3.51 0.73
C ILE A 26 -6.84 3.02 -0.58
N GLY A 27 -8.10 3.33 -0.84
CA GLY A 27 -8.85 2.88 -2.01
C GLY A 27 -10.20 2.27 -1.61
N PRO A 28 -10.87 1.53 -2.51
CA PRO A 28 -12.17 0.95 -2.21
C PRO A 28 -12.07 -0.14 -1.16
N LEU A 29 -13.06 -0.19 -0.26
CA LEU A 29 -13.12 -1.15 0.83
C LEU A 29 -13.94 -2.36 0.39
N LEU A 30 -13.40 -3.56 0.58
CA LEU A 30 -14.17 -4.80 0.39
C LEU A 30 -14.89 -5.19 1.68
N GLN A 31 -14.19 -5.19 2.80
CA GLN A 31 -14.72 -5.51 4.11
C GLN A 31 -15.55 -4.36 4.73
N PRO A 32 -16.48 -4.64 5.67
CA PRO A 32 -17.29 -3.62 6.34
C PRO A 32 -16.58 -2.92 7.51
N THR A 33 -15.25 -3.01 7.60
CA THR A 33 -14.43 -2.43 8.67
C THR A 33 -13.29 -1.59 8.10
N LEU A 34 -12.86 -0.58 8.85
CA LEU A 34 -11.78 0.30 8.44
C LEU A 34 -10.42 -0.25 8.86
N ASN A 35 -9.41 -0.07 8.01
CA ASN A 35 -8.02 -0.09 8.44
C ASN A 35 -7.62 1.31 8.97
N THR A 36 -6.41 1.44 9.53
CA THR A 36 -5.88 2.71 10.03
C THR A 36 -5.84 3.80 8.95
N SER A 37 -5.46 3.45 7.72
CA SER A 37 -5.28 4.41 6.63
C SER A 37 -6.61 5.01 6.14
N ALA A 38 -7.65 4.18 5.96
CA ALA A 38 -9.00 4.64 5.62
C ALA A 38 -9.64 5.40 6.79
N ALA A 39 -9.36 5.00 8.04
CA ALA A 39 -9.82 5.75 9.21
C ALA A 39 -9.20 7.17 9.28
N ALA A 40 -7.95 7.34 8.86
CA ALA A 40 -7.32 8.66 8.76
C ALA A 40 -8.03 9.54 7.72
N VAL A 41 -8.38 8.99 6.54
CA VAL A 41 -9.17 9.71 5.53
C VAL A 41 -10.56 10.06 6.07
N LEU A 42 -11.25 9.11 6.72
CA LEU A 42 -12.56 9.33 7.34
C LEU A 42 -12.53 10.45 8.39
N SER A 43 -11.47 10.51 9.20
CA SER A 43 -11.29 11.53 10.22
C SER A 43 -11.24 12.94 9.61
N LEU A 44 -10.47 13.11 8.52
CA LEU A 44 -10.37 14.39 7.82
C LEU A 44 -11.71 14.84 7.23
N ILE A 45 -12.46 13.93 6.58
CA ILE A 45 -13.77 14.29 5.99
C ILE A 45 -14.86 14.54 7.04
N LYS A 46 -14.71 14.04 8.26
CA LYS A 46 -15.61 14.33 9.40
C LYS A 46 -15.33 15.68 10.06
N GLY A 47 -14.35 16.44 9.58
CA GLY A 47 -14.12 17.82 10.02
C GLY A 47 -13.36 17.91 11.34
N VAL A 48 -12.31 17.11 11.52
CA VAL A 48 -11.39 17.33 12.66
C VAL A 48 -10.84 18.75 12.67
N GLN A 49 -10.76 19.36 13.86
CA GLN A 49 -10.32 20.75 14.03
C GLN A 49 -8.86 20.97 13.62
N THR A 50 -8.03 19.93 13.77
CA THR A 50 -6.60 19.97 13.46
C THR A 50 -6.19 18.65 12.80
N PHE A 51 -5.19 18.70 11.93
CA PHE A 51 -4.57 17.51 11.34
C PHE A 51 -3.15 17.32 11.90
N PRO A 52 -2.66 16.08 12.00
CA PRO A 52 -1.30 15.81 12.43
C PRO A 52 -0.28 16.50 11.51
N ASN A 53 0.74 17.14 12.09
CA ASN A 53 1.89 17.61 11.33
C ASN A 53 2.83 16.43 11.03
N ALA A 54 2.38 15.56 10.13
CA ALA A 54 3.09 14.35 9.72
C ALA A 54 2.90 14.11 8.22
N THR A 55 3.94 13.59 7.58
CA THR A 55 3.90 13.20 6.17
C THR A 55 3.97 11.68 6.07
N PHE A 56 3.06 11.11 5.28
CA PHE A 56 3.02 9.67 5.00
C PHE A 56 3.07 9.43 3.49
N GLY A 57 3.68 8.32 3.08
CA GLY A 57 3.52 7.81 1.72
C GLY A 57 2.15 7.16 1.58
N TRP A 58 1.47 7.38 0.46
CA TRP A 58 0.13 6.84 0.17
C TRP A 58 0.17 6.01 -1.10
N VAL A 59 -0.59 4.91 -1.12
CA VAL A 59 -0.70 4.00 -2.26
C VAL A 59 -2.11 3.42 -2.34
N ASN A 60 -2.59 3.19 -3.56
CA ASN A 60 -3.87 2.52 -3.77
C ASN A 60 -3.76 1.02 -3.44
N VAL A 61 -4.79 0.47 -2.82
CA VAL A 61 -4.89 -0.96 -2.47
C VAL A 61 -4.81 -1.86 -3.70
N LYS A 62 -5.33 -1.41 -4.86
CA LYS A 62 -5.25 -2.14 -6.13
C LYS A 62 -3.81 -2.25 -6.62
N ASP A 63 -3.02 -1.17 -6.48
CA ASP A 63 -1.61 -1.17 -6.87
C ASP A 63 -0.81 -2.13 -5.99
N VAL A 64 -1.09 -2.15 -4.67
CA VAL A 64 -0.43 -3.08 -3.74
C VAL A 64 -0.80 -4.53 -4.08
N ALA A 65 -2.07 -4.82 -4.36
CA ALA A 65 -2.51 -6.16 -4.75
C ALA A 65 -1.84 -6.61 -6.05
N ASN A 66 -1.83 -5.74 -7.06
CA ASN A 66 -1.16 -6.00 -8.34
C ASN A 66 0.36 -6.21 -8.16
N ALA A 67 0.99 -5.47 -7.25
CA ALA A 67 2.41 -5.66 -6.92
C ALA A 67 2.72 -7.05 -6.39
N HIS A 68 1.85 -7.60 -5.54
CA HIS A 68 2.02 -8.96 -5.03
C HIS A 68 1.85 -10.00 -6.15
N ILE A 69 0.84 -9.82 -7.02
CA ILE A 69 0.59 -10.71 -8.15
C ILE A 69 1.80 -10.70 -9.09
N GLN A 70 2.23 -9.53 -9.53
CA GLN A 70 3.37 -9.41 -10.46
C GLN A 70 4.68 -9.90 -9.85
N ALA A 71 4.94 -9.63 -8.56
CA ALA A 71 6.13 -10.14 -7.89
C ALA A 71 6.15 -11.67 -7.77
N PHE A 72 4.99 -12.31 -7.73
CA PHE A 72 4.87 -13.77 -7.71
C PHE A 72 4.95 -14.38 -9.12
N GLU A 73 4.33 -13.75 -10.11
CA GLU A 73 4.24 -14.29 -11.48
C GLU A 73 5.49 -14.04 -12.32
N ILE A 74 6.27 -12.99 -12.05
CA ILE A 74 7.46 -12.61 -12.82
C ILE A 74 8.71 -13.26 -12.18
N PRO A 75 9.33 -14.28 -12.81
CA PRO A 75 10.44 -15.00 -12.20
C PRO A 75 11.68 -14.14 -11.91
N SER A 76 11.86 -13.04 -12.64
CA SER A 76 12.98 -12.11 -12.46
C SER A 76 12.75 -11.04 -11.39
N ALA A 77 11.63 -11.08 -10.66
CA ALA A 77 11.30 -10.08 -9.65
C ALA A 77 12.32 -9.99 -8.50
N ASN A 78 13.10 -11.06 -8.26
CA ASN A 78 14.12 -11.12 -7.22
C ASN A 78 15.55 -10.79 -7.69
N ASP A 79 15.77 -10.55 -8.99
CA ASP A 79 17.12 -10.44 -9.58
C ASP A 79 17.88 -9.14 -9.26
N LYS A 80 17.28 -8.18 -8.54
CA LYS A 80 17.91 -6.89 -8.23
C LYS A 80 17.98 -6.59 -6.73
N PRO A 81 19.17 -6.20 -6.22
CA PRO A 81 19.41 -5.98 -4.80
C PRO A 81 18.54 -4.86 -4.22
N TYR A 82 18.09 -5.07 -2.99
CA TYR A 82 17.40 -4.08 -2.16
C TYR A 82 18.27 -2.84 -1.95
N VAL A 83 17.75 -1.65 -2.28
CA VAL A 83 18.42 -0.37 -2.00
C VAL A 83 17.50 0.45 -1.08
N PRO A 84 17.89 0.72 0.18
CA PRO A 84 17.11 1.55 1.08
C PRO A 84 17.38 3.02 0.75
N THR A 85 16.57 3.61 -0.13
CA THR A 85 16.51 5.06 -0.29
C THR A 85 15.17 5.55 0.22
N TYR A 86 15.22 6.65 0.99
CA TYR A 86 14.09 7.35 1.62
C TYR A 86 13.17 8.07 0.59
N GLN A 87 13.18 7.58 -0.65
CA GLN A 87 12.21 7.83 -1.68
C GLN A 87 11.64 6.46 -2.02
N VAL A 88 10.31 6.26 -1.93
CA VAL A 88 9.70 5.02 -2.42
C VAL A 88 10.03 4.93 -3.91
N SER A 89 11.06 4.17 -4.25
CA SER A 89 11.47 4.01 -5.63
C SER A 89 10.35 3.30 -6.36
N LYS A 90 9.58 4.07 -7.12
CA LYS A 90 8.57 3.55 -8.04
C LYS A 90 9.22 2.72 -9.15
N GLU A 91 10.54 2.77 -9.30
CA GLU A 91 11.27 2.15 -10.40
C GLU A 91 11.18 0.62 -10.34
N LYS A 92 11.33 0.00 -9.16
CA LYS A 92 11.21 -1.46 -9.02
C LYS A 92 9.79 -1.92 -9.34
N ALA A 93 8.79 -1.26 -8.78
CA ALA A 93 7.39 -1.51 -9.09
C ALA A 93 7.08 -1.32 -10.59
N ARG A 94 7.51 -0.20 -11.18
CA ARG A 94 7.33 0.07 -12.61
C ARG A 94 8.06 -0.93 -13.50
N SER A 95 9.22 -1.44 -13.07
CA SER A 95 9.96 -2.47 -13.82
C SER A 95 9.22 -3.80 -13.91
N LEU A 96 8.26 -4.05 -13.02
CA LEU A 96 7.35 -5.19 -13.08
C LEU A 96 6.11 -4.92 -13.96
N GLY A 97 5.91 -3.67 -14.42
CA GLY A 97 4.73 -3.26 -15.18
C GLY A 97 3.63 -2.63 -14.33
N ILE A 98 3.94 -2.18 -13.10
CA ILE A 98 2.97 -1.50 -12.25
C ILE A 98 2.83 -0.04 -12.68
N GLU A 99 1.63 0.31 -13.11
CA GLU A 99 1.19 1.70 -13.23
C GLU A 99 0.45 2.11 -11.96
N PHE A 100 0.94 3.19 -11.32
CA PHE A 100 0.38 3.65 -10.05
C PHE A 100 -0.85 4.52 -10.27
N ILE A 101 -1.93 4.21 -9.56
CA ILE A 101 -3.12 5.04 -9.51
C ILE A 101 -2.78 6.37 -8.80
N PRO A 102 -3.14 7.52 -9.38
CA PRO A 102 -2.94 8.82 -8.74
C PRO A 102 -3.60 8.93 -7.36
N LEU A 103 -3.02 9.75 -6.48
CA LEU A 103 -3.47 9.90 -5.09
C LEU A 103 -4.90 10.47 -5.00
N ASP A 104 -5.22 11.45 -5.84
CA ASP A 104 -6.56 12.05 -5.94
C ASP A 104 -7.62 11.01 -6.35
N VAL A 105 -7.31 10.14 -7.31
CA VAL A 105 -8.19 9.02 -7.68
C VAL A 105 -8.37 8.05 -6.51
N SER A 106 -7.28 7.70 -5.83
CA SER A 106 -7.32 6.79 -4.66
C SER A 106 -8.13 7.36 -3.50
N LEU A 107 -8.02 8.67 -3.25
CA LEU A 107 -8.81 9.38 -2.24
C LEU A 107 -10.30 9.40 -2.62
N LYS A 108 -10.61 9.67 -3.89
CA LYS A 108 -11.99 9.64 -4.39
C LYS A 108 -12.64 8.27 -4.17
N GLU A 109 -11.98 7.19 -4.59
CA GLU A 109 -12.50 5.82 -4.40
C GLU A 109 -12.68 5.47 -2.91
N THR A 110 -11.77 5.95 -2.05
CA THR A 110 -11.88 5.75 -0.60
C THR A 110 -13.14 6.43 -0.05
N VAL A 111 -13.36 7.71 -0.40
CA VAL A 111 -14.52 8.48 0.07
C VAL A 111 -15.82 7.89 -0.45
N GLU A 112 -15.88 7.48 -1.73
CA GLU A 112 -17.05 6.81 -2.31
C GLU A 112 -17.37 5.52 -1.55
N SER A 113 -16.36 4.71 -1.24
CA SER A 113 -16.56 3.46 -0.48
C SER A 113 -16.95 3.71 0.99
N LEU A 114 -16.43 4.77 1.62
CA LEU A 114 -16.86 5.19 2.96
C LEU A 114 -18.35 5.58 2.99
N LYS A 115 -18.84 6.25 1.94
CA LYS A 115 -20.27 6.58 1.77
C LYS A 115 -21.11 5.33 1.55
N GLU A 116 -20.71 4.47 0.61
CA GLU A 116 -21.41 3.21 0.31
C GLU A 116 -21.59 2.33 1.55
N LYS A 117 -20.56 2.27 2.40
CA LYS A 117 -20.56 1.49 3.64
C LYS A 117 -21.10 2.25 4.86
N ARG A 118 -21.67 3.45 4.68
CA ARG A 118 -22.32 4.25 5.74
C ARG A 118 -21.40 4.61 6.91
N PHE A 119 -20.12 4.85 6.64
CA PHE A 119 -19.21 5.42 7.64
C PHE A 119 -19.37 6.93 7.79
N VAL A 120 -19.99 7.57 6.80
CA VAL A 120 -20.25 9.00 6.74
C VAL A 120 -21.53 9.29 5.96
N ASP A 121 -22.33 10.21 6.47
CA ASP A 121 -23.67 10.52 5.97
C ASP A 121 -23.73 11.99 5.53
N PHE A 122 -23.39 12.26 4.26
CA PHE A 122 -23.62 13.55 3.59
C PHE A 122 -23.72 13.40 2.08
#